data_AF-A0A2M8PL35-F1
#
_entry.id   AF-A0A2M8PL35-F1
#
_cell.length_a   1.000
_cell.length_b   1.000
_cell.length_c   1.000
_cell.angle_alpha   90.00
_cell.angle_beta   90.00
_cell.angle_gamma   90.00
#
_symmetry.space_group_name_H-M   'P 1'
#
loop_
_entity.id
_entity.type
_entity.pdbx_description
1 polymer ?
#
loop_
_entity_poly.entity_id
_entity_poly.type
_entity_poly.pdbx_seq_one_letter_code
_entity_poly.pdbx_strand_id
1 'polypeptide(L)'
;MSKRESGSKYIEELYYDYSYYVLHNRAIPHAKDGLKSATRRVLWMARDGKKYKTATLAGSTMDIHPHAAPEGAINTAAAPYANNVPLFDAYGSMGTLLNPTAYGAARYTSVAVSNFTKDVIFRDIDILEQQETYDGTKMEPVTFYPLLPIALI
;
A
#
# COMPACT_ATOMS: atom_id res chain seq x y z
N MET A 1 10.96 -43.96 1.27
CA MET A 1 11.97 -43.30 2.13
C MET A 1 12.05 -41.84 1.73
N SER A 2 11.64 -40.92 2.61
CA SER A 2 11.81 -39.48 2.39
C SER A 2 13.31 -39.18 2.27
N LYS A 3 13.74 -38.60 1.14
CA LYS A 3 15.13 -38.14 0.99
C LYS A 3 15.35 -37.05 2.03
N ARG A 4 16.24 -37.31 3.00
CA ARG A 4 16.70 -36.27 3.93
C ARG A 4 17.41 -35.20 3.10
N GLU A 5 16.80 -34.03 2.96
CA GLU A 5 17.48 -32.87 2.40
C GLU A 5 18.60 -32.40 3.33
N SER A 6 19.67 -31.89 2.74
CA SER A 6 20.74 -31.23 3.48
C SER A 6 20.17 -30.01 4.19
N GLY A 7 20.49 -29.84 5.48
CA GLY A 7 20.05 -28.68 6.24
C GLY A 7 20.44 -27.34 5.60
N SER A 8 21.59 -27.29 4.93
CA SER A 8 22.02 -26.11 4.17
C SER A 8 21.08 -25.78 3.01
N LYS A 9 20.65 -26.80 2.25
CA LYS A 9 19.72 -26.63 1.12
C LYS A 9 18.35 -26.14 1.59
N TYR A 10 17.86 -26.71 2.69
CA TYR A 10 16.61 -26.29 3.31
C TYR A 10 16.64 -24.82 3.76
N ILE A 11 17.74 -24.38 4.40
CA ILE A 11 17.88 -22.98 4.84
C ILE A 11 17.99 -22.04 3.64
N GLU A 12 18.75 -22.42 2.61
CA GLU A 12 18.92 -21.62 1.40
C GLU A 12 17.58 -21.40 0.67
N GLU A 13 16.76 -22.44 0.53
CA GLU A 13 15.44 -22.35 -0.09
C GLU A 13 14.48 -21.47 0.73
N LEU A 14 14.39 -21.68 2.05
CA LEU A 14 13.57 -20.84 2.92
C LEU A 14 13.99 -19.37 2.89
N TYR A 15 15.30 -19.10 2.89
CA TYR A 15 15.82 -17.75 2.83
C TYR A 15 15.55 -17.11 1.48
N TYR A 16 15.67 -17.87 0.39
CA TYR A 16 15.35 -17.43 -0.96
C TYR A 16 13.87 -17.03 -1.07
N ASP A 17 12.95 -17.89 -0.63
CA ASP A 17 11.51 -17.64 -0.72
C ASP A 17 11.10 -16.40 0.08
N TYR A 18 11.62 -16.26 1.30
CA TYR A 18 11.34 -15.07 2.12
C TYR A 18 11.93 -13.80 1.50
N SER A 19 13.17 -13.86 1.01
CA SER A 19 13.83 -12.71 0.40
C SER A 19 13.11 -12.27 -0.87
N TYR A 20 12.73 -13.23 -1.71
CA TYR A 20 11.94 -12.98 -2.92
C TYR A 20 10.59 -12.33 -2.57
N TYR A 21 9.86 -12.88 -1.59
CA TYR A 21 8.60 -12.30 -1.13
C TYR A 21 8.76 -10.87 -0.62
N VAL A 22 9.77 -10.59 0.22
CA VAL A 22 10.00 -9.24 0.75
C VAL A 22 10.32 -8.26 -0.37
N LEU A 23 11.16 -8.65 -1.33
CA LEU A 23 11.50 -7.81 -2.47
C LEU A 23 10.27 -7.50 -3.32
N HIS A 24 9.54 -8.54 -3.74
CA HIS A 24 8.45 -8.42 -4.70
C HIS A 24 7.17 -7.83 -4.10
N ASN A 25 6.85 -8.19 -2.84
CA ASN A 25 5.58 -7.82 -2.23
C ASN A 25 5.69 -6.66 -1.23
N ARG A 26 6.88 -6.22 -0.82
CA ARG A 26 7.02 -5.15 0.18
C ARG A 26 7.96 -4.01 -0.24
N ALA A 27 9.13 -4.34 -0.77
CA ALA A 27 10.18 -3.35 -0.98
C ALA A 27 10.05 -2.61 -2.32
N ILE A 28 9.89 -3.35 -3.42
CA ILE A 28 9.92 -2.82 -4.77
C ILE A 28 8.49 -2.46 -5.22
N PRO A 29 8.24 -1.22 -5.68
CA PRO A 29 6.95 -0.85 -6.28
C PRO A 29 6.71 -1.59 -7.59
N HIS A 30 5.45 -1.87 -7.93
CA HIS A 30 5.15 -2.54 -9.19
C HIS A 30 5.39 -1.60 -10.38
N ALA A 31 6.00 -2.11 -11.44
CA ALA A 31 6.38 -1.30 -12.61
C ALA A 31 5.22 -0.62 -13.37
N LYS A 32 3.97 -1.07 -13.19
CA LYS A 32 2.78 -0.57 -13.92
C LYS A 32 2.20 0.65 -13.21
N ASP A 33 2.05 0.57 -11.90
CA ASP A 33 1.42 1.63 -11.11
C ASP A 33 2.38 2.43 -10.25
N GLY A 34 3.63 1.98 -10.09
CA GLY A 34 4.61 2.63 -9.23
C GLY A 34 4.31 2.51 -7.75
N LEU A 35 3.40 1.62 -7.34
CA LEU A 35 2.94 1.50 -5.96
C LEU A 35 3.46 0.23 -5.28
N LYS A 36 3.76 0.34 -3.99
CA LYS A 36 3.95 -0.82 -3.10
C LYS A 36 2.59 -1.45 -2.78
N SER A 37 2.59 -2.73 -2.44
CA SER A 37 1.36 -3.49 -2.11
C SER A 37 0.50 -2.82 -1.02
N ALA A 38 1.12 -2.32 0.06
CA ALA A 38 0.40 -1.66 1.14
C ALA A 38 -0.33 -0.39 0.66
N THR A 39 0.36 0.49 -0.07
CA THR A 39 -0.22 1.72 -0.62
C THR A 39 -1.34 1.41 -1.62
N ARG A 40 -1.16 0.39 -2.47
CA ARG A 40 -2.20 -0.07 -3.42
C ARG A 40 -3.47 -0.50 -2.68
N ARG A 41 -3.35 -1.31 -1.63
CA ARG A 41 -4.48 -1.78 -0.83
C ARG A 41 -5.19 -0.65 -0.08
N VAL A 42 -4.41 0.29 0.48
CA VAL A 42 -4.95 1.50 1.12
C VAL A 42 -5.79 2.31 0.13
N LEU A 43 -5.27 2.54 -1.09
CA LEU A 43 -6.00 3.24 -2.15
C LEU A 43 -7.25 2.49 -2.58
N TRP A 44 -7.15 1.17 -2.77
CA TRP A 44 -8.30 0.33 -3.08
C TRP A 44 -9.40 0.47 -2.03
N MET A 45 -9.06 0.43 -0.75
CA MET A 45 -10.05 0.60 0.32
C MET A 45 -10.65 2.01 0.38
N ALA A 46 -9.94 3.03 -0.09
CA ALA A 46 -10.40 4.42 -0.12
C ALA A 46 -11.09 4.83 -1.44
N ARG A 47 -11.29 3.89 -2.38
CA ARG A 47 -11.79 4.18 -3.74
C ARG A 47 -13.15 4.87 -3.82
N ASP A 48 -13.95 4.81 -2.75
CA ASP A 48 -15.23 5.52 -2.68
C ASP A 48 -15.07 7.04 -2.53
N GLY A 49 -13.83 7.51 -2.35
CA GLY A 49 -13.47 8.92 -2.28
C GLY A 49 -13.89 9.62 -0.99
N LYS A 50 -14.43 8.90 0.00
CA LYS A 50 -14.86 9.49 1.27
C LYS A 50 -13.68 9.91 2.12
N LYS A 51 -13.95 10.82 3.07
CA LYS A 51 -13.03 11.16 4.13
C LYS A 51 -13.10 10.09 5.23
N TYR A 52 -11.95 9.54 5.59
CA TYR A 52 -11.81 8.54 6.63
C TYR A 52 -10.96 9.06 7.78
N LYS A 53 -11.27 8.63 9.01
CA LYS A 53 -10.26 8.62 10.08
C LYS A 53 -9.14 7.67 9.64
N THR A 54 -7.89 8.05 9.87
CA THR A 54 -6.73 7.24 9.44
C THR A 54 -6.79 5.85 10.06
N ALA A 55 -7.19 5.75 11.34
CA ALA A 55 -7.37 4.47 12.03
C ALA A 55 -8.45 3.59 11.38
N THR A 56 -9.55 4.18 10.91
CA THR A 56 -10.63 3.45 10.23
C THR A 56 -10.15 2.90 8.89
N LEU A 57 -9.49 3.74 8.07
CA LEU A 57 -8.96 3.29 6.78
C LEU A 57 -7.89 2.21 6.96
N ALA A 58 -6.99 2.37 7.94
CA ALA A 58 -5.99 1.37 8.27
C ALA A 58 -6.63 0.04 8.68
N GLY A 59 -7.62 0.08 9.56
CA GLY A 59 -8.37 -1.10 10.00
C GLY A 59 -9.07 -1.81 8.84
N SER A 60 -9.80 -1.08 7.99
CA SER A 60 -10.45 -1.68 6.81
C SER A 60 -9.45 -2.25 5.80
N THR A 61 -8.25 -1.67 5.72
CA THR A 61 -7.19 -2.20 4.83
C THR A 61 -6.60 -3.51 5.35
N MET A 62 -6.60 -3.74 6.66
CA MET A 62 -6.12 -5.00 7.23
C MET A 62 -6.92 -6.21 6.76
N ASP A 63 -8.18 -6.04 6.38
CA ASP A 63 -8.99 -7.12 5.79
C ASP A 63 -8.33 -7.74 4.55
N ILE A 64 -7.51 -6.98 3.82
CA ILE A 64 -6.79 -7.45 2.62
C ILE A 64 -5.27 -7.31 2.76
N HIS A 65 -4.80 -6.85 3.91
CA HIS A 65 -3.39 -6.65 4.23
C HIS A 65 -3.02 -7.46 5.48
N PRO A 66 -2.53 -8.71 5.32
CA PRO A 66 -2.30 -9.65 6.42
C PRO A 66 -1.02 -9.34 7.21
N HIS A 67 -0.77 -8.07 7.51
CA HIS A 67 0.39 -7.58 8.24
C HIS A 67 -0.05 -6.51 9.25
N ALA A 68 0.91 -5.77 9.82
CA ALA A 68 0.62 -4.64 10.69
C ALA A 68 -0.22 -3.58 9.97
N ALA A 69 -0.98 -2.80 10.75
CA ALA A 69 -1.82 -1.73 10.24
C ALA A 69 -1.00 -0.76 9.35
N PRO A 70 -1.45 -0.45 8.12
CA PRO A 70 -0.68 0.34 7.16
C PRO A 70 -0.75 1.86 7.43
N GLU A 71 -0.80 2.28 8.70
CA GLU A 71 -0.87 3.69 9.12
C GLU A 71 0.32 4.50 8.60
N GLY A 72 1.52 3.91 8.65
CA GLY A 72 2.72 4.53 8.10
C GLY A 72 2.63 4.75 6.59
N ALA A 73 2.05 3.79 5.85
CA ALA A 73 1.85 3.93 4.41
C ALA A 73 0.83 5.02 4.08
N ILE A 74 -0.27 5.12 4.84
CA ILE A 74 -1.25 6.20 4.71
C ILE A 74 -0.59 7.55 4.97
N ASN A 75 0.18 7.66 6.06
CA ASN A 75 0.87 8.90 6.42
C ASN A 75 1.85 9.34 5.34
N THR A 76 2.72 8.44 4.87
CA THR A 76 3.66 8.73 3.79
C THR A 76 2.91 9.18 2.53
N ALA A 77 1.87 8.45 2.11
CA ALA A 77 1.10 8.78 0.90
C ALA A 77 0.35 10.13 0.97
N ALA A 78 0.05 10.62 2.17
CA ALA A 78 -0.60 11.91 2.40
C ALA A 78 0.39 13.06 2.69
N ALA A 79 1.64 12.74 3.04
CA ALA A 79 2.62 13.71 3.50
C ALA A 79 3.25 14.49 2.32
N PRO A 80 3.10 15.83 2.25
CA PRO A 80 3.63 16.64 1.15
C PRO A 80 5.16 16.76 1.17
N TYR A 81 5.83 16.44 2.30
CA TYR A 81 7.29 16.38 2.33
C TYR A 81 7.84 15.04 1.82
N ALA A 82 7.00 14.00 1.73
CA ALA A 82 7.40 12.65 1.33
C ALA A 82 7.07 12.33 -0.12
N ASN A 83 6.01 12.94 -0.66
CA ASN A 83 5.60 12.81 -2.06
C ASN A 83 5.44 14.20 -2.67
N ASN A 84 6.00 14.41 -3.87
CA ASN A 84 5.81 15.66 -4.62
C ASN A 84 4.32 15.86 -4.96
N VAL A 85 3.61 14.76 -5.22
CA VAL A 85 2.16 14.74 -5.44
C VAL A 85 1.51 13.80 -4.42
N PRO A 86 0.92 14.33 -3.34
CA PRO A 86 0.23 13.52 -2.36
C PRO A 86 -0.97 12.77 -2.95
N LEU A 87 -1.07 11.48 -2.62
CA LEU A 87 -2.16 10.62 -3.07
C LEU A 87 -3.43 10.82 -2.23
N PHE A 88 -3.28 11.40 -1.04
CA PHE A 88 -4.34 11.73 -0.11
C PHE A 88 -4.24 13.19 0.34
N ASP A 89 -5.40 13.83 0.49
CA ASP A 89 -5.56 15.07 1.24
C ASP A 89 -5.58 14.75 2.74
N ALA A 90 -4.70 15.39 3.50
CA ALA A 90 -4.49 15.15 4.91
C ALA A 90 -5.21 16.16 5.81
N TYR A 91 -5.78 15.68 6.91
CA TYR A 91 -6.34 16.49 8.00
C TYR A 91 -5.73 16.07 9.34
N GLY A 92 -5.02 17.00 9.98
CA GLY A 92 -4.17 16.73 11.14
C GLY A 92 -2.69 16.67 10.75
N SER A 93 -1.80 16.41 11.73
CA SER A 93 -0.36 16.38 11.49
C SER A 93 0.08 15.08 10.81
N MET A 94 0.77 15.19 9.67
CA MET A 94 1.41 14.07 8.95
C MET A 94 2.94 14.02 9.19
N GLY A 95 3.42 14.77 10.17
CA GLY A 95 4.84 15.02 10.39
C GLY A 95 5.36 16.17 9.52
N THR A 96 6.67 16.39 9.54
CA THR A 96 7.33 17.45 8.78
C THR A 96 8.60 16.91 8.14
N LEU A 97 9.21 17.68 7.23
CA LEU A 97 10.51 17.31 6.66
C LEU A 97 11.60 17.10 7.72
N LEU A 98 11.61 17.92 8.78
CA LEU A 98 12.58 17.82 9.87
C LEU A 98 12.29 16.66 10.82
N ASN A 99 11.02 16.29 10.97
CA ASN A 99 10.61 15.17 11.79
C ASN A 99 9.47 14.38 11.12
N PRO A 100 9.82 13.50 10.16
CA PRO A 100 8.83 12.75 9.37
C PRO A 100 7.99 11.79 10.21
N THR A 101 8.55 11.26 11.30
CA THR A 101 7.89 10.27 12.15
C THR A 101 7.03 10.89 13.24
N ALA A 102 7.11 12.21 13.46
CA ALA A 102 6.25 12.94 14.40
C ALA A 102 4.87 13.28 13.82
N TYR A 103 4.25 12.31 13.17
CA TYR A 103 2.86 12.42 12.73
C TYR A 103 1.89 12.15 13.88
N GLY A 104 0.70 12.75 13.81
CA GLY A 104 -0.35 12.52 14.79
C GLY A 104 -0.82 11.07 14.73
N ALA A 105 -1.09 10.46 15.89
CA ALA A 105 -1.62 9.10 15.95
C ALA A 105 -2.90 8.95 15.10
N ALA A 106 -3.11 7.78 14.50
CA ALA A 106 -4.14 7.54 13.49
C ALA A 106 -5.59 7.84 13.95
N ARG A 107 -5.84 7.85 15.27
CA ARG A 107 -7.13 8.25 15.88
C ARG A 107 -7.41 9.77 15.78
N TYR A 108 -6.37 10.58 15.65
CA TYR A 108 -6.47 12.04 15.58
C TYR A 108 -6.40 12.58 14.14
N THR A 109 -5.86 11.79 13.21
CA THR A 109 -5.71 12.20 11.82
C THR A 109 -6.82 11.65 10.93
N SER A 110 -7.02 12.27 9.77
CA SER A 110 -7.97 11.81 8.76
C SER A 110 -7.43 12.08 7.37
N VAL A 111 -7.84 11.28 6.40
CA VAL A 111 -7.42 11.39 5.01
C VAL A 111 -8.63 11.27 4.08
N ALA A 112 -8.56 11.91 2.92
CA ALA A 112 -9.46 11.71 1.80
C ALA A 112 -8.63 11.55 0.52
N VAL A 113 -9.11 10.81 -0.46
CA VAL A 113 -8.38 10.64 -1.72
C VAL A 113 -8.24 11.98 -2.43
N SER A 114 -7.01 12.33 -2.82
CA SER A 114 -6.74 13.59 -3.53
C SER A 114 -7.39 13.61 -4.91
N ASN A 115 -7.67 14.81 -5.44
CA ASN A 115 -8.21 14.92 -6.80
C ASN A 115 -7.25 14.32 -7.85
N PHE A 116 -5.94 14.46 -7.64
CA PHE A 116 -4.93 13.81 -8.48
C PHE A 116 -5.15 12.30 -8.55
N THR A 117 -5.30 11.62 -7.41
CA THR A 117 -5.53 10.17 -7.38
C THR A 117 -6.82 9.78 -8.09
N LYS A 118 -7.90 10.56 -7.93
CA LYS A 118 -9.17 10.30 -8.63
C LYS A 118 -8.99 10.37 -10.15
N ASP A 119 -8.35 11.43 -10.63
CA ASP A 119 -8.26 11.72 -12.06
C ASP A 119 -7.18 10.88 -12.77
N VAL A 120 -6.11 10.51 -12.05
CA VAL A 120 -4.93 9.85 -12.61
C VAL A 120 -4.90 8.37 -12.32
N ILE A 121 -5.23 7.93 -11.09
CA ILE A 121 -5.06 6.54 -10.65
C ILE A 121 -6.37 5.75 -10.73
N PHE A 122 -7.50 6.36 -10.39
CA PHE A 122 -8.80 5.67 -10.30
C PHE A 122 -9.65 5.73 -11.58
N ARG A 123 -9.17 6.41 -12.61
CA ARG A 123 -9.93 6.61 -13.85
C ARG A 123 -10.44 5.31 -14.48
N ASP A 124 -9.61 4.27 -14.46
CA ASP A 124 -9.88 2.97 -15.10
C ASP A 124 -10.18 1.88 -14.06
N ILE A 125 -10.74 2.24 -12.90
CA ILE A 125 -10.91 1.33 -11.77
C ILE A 125 -11.82 0.11 -12.07
N ASP A 126 -12.78 0.28 -12.98
CA ASP A 126 -13.77 -0.75 -13.32
C ASP A 126 -13.21 -1.85 -14.24
N ILE A 127 -12.05 -1.61 -14.87
CA ILE A 127 -11.42 -2.55 -15.81
C ILE A 127 -10.12 -3.16 -15.27
N LEU A 128 -9.82 -2.94 -13.98
CA LEU A 128 -8.60 -3.47 -13.37
C LEU A 128 -8.66 -5.00 -13.30
N GLU A 129 -7.52 -5.62 -13.60
CA GLU A 129 -7.28 -7.02 -13.25
C GLU A 129 -7.30 -7.18 -11.73
N GLN A 130 -8.13 -8.11 -11.24
CA GLN A 130 -8.29 -8.41 -9.83
C GLN A 130 -7.83 -9.84 -9.53
N GLN A 131 -7.33 -10.02 -8.32
CA GLN A 131 -6.98 -11.31 -7.75
C GLN A 131 -7.69 -11.50 -6.41
N GLU A 132 -7.81 -12.75 -5.97
CA GLU A 132 -8.29 -13.08 -4.64
C GLU A 132 -7.31 -12.60 -3.56
N THR A 133 -7.84 -12.23 -2.39
CA THR A 133 -7.03 -11.92 -1.21
C THR A 133 -6.37 -13.16 -0.63
N TYR A 134 -5.45 -12.97 0.31
CA TYR A 134 -4.68 -14.05 0.94
C TYR A 134 -5.54 -15.17 1.58
N ASP A 135 -6.77 -14.85 1.94
CA ASP A 135 -7.77 -15.74 2.55
C ASP A 135 -8.92 -16.11 1.60
N GLY A 136 -8.91 -15.62 0.36
CA GLY A 136 -9.94 -15.87 -0.65
C GLY A 136 -11.30 -15.21 -0.38
N THR A 137 -11.41 -14.32 0.61
CA THR A 137 -12.71 -13.74 1.01
C THR A 137 -13.11 -12.49 0.23
N LYS A 138 -12.13 -11.81 -0.38
CA LYS A 138 -12.33 -10.56 -1.12
C LYS A 138 -11.50 -10.54 -2.40
N MET A 139 -11.76 -9.54 -3.24
CA MET A 139 -10.95 -9.22 -4.42
C MET A 139 -10.12 -7.96 -4.17
N GLU A 140 -8.90 -7.97 -4.69
CA GLU A 140 -8.00 -6.82 -4.72
C GLU A 140 -7.41 -6.62 -6.12
N PRO A 141 -7.09 -5.38 -6.53
CA PRO A 141 -6.46 -5.13 -7.81
C PRO A 141 -5.02 -5.64 -7.79
N VAL A 142 -4.60 -6.30 -8.88
CA VAL A 142 -3.20 -6.67 -9.09
C VAL A 142 -2.36 -5.38 -9.21
N THR A 143 -2.82 -4.44 -10.04
CA THR A 143 -2.24 -3.10 -10.23
C THR A 143 -3.32 -2.08 -10.59
N PHE A 144 -3.07 -0.80 -10.33
CA PHE A 144 -3.82 0.28 -10.98
C PHE A 144 -3.26 0.58 -12.39
N TYR A 145 -4.03 1.31 -13.20
CA TYR A 145 -3.60 1.80 -14.52
C TYR A 145 -3.49 3.32 -14.51
N PRO A 146 -2.49 3.90 -13.81
CA PRO A 146 -2.39 5.34 -13.73
C PRO A 146 -2.05 5.95 -15.09
N LEU A 147 -2.64 7.12 -15.38
CA LEU A 147 -2.35 7.87 -16.62
C LEU A 147 -0.92 8.40 -16.70
N LEU A 148 -0.25 8.52 -15.55
CA LEU A 148 1.11 9.03 -15.41
C LEU A 148 2.00 7.97 -14.73
N PRO A 149 3.32 7.96 -15.02
CA PRO A 149 4.25 7.05 -14.38
C PRO A 149 4.50 7.48 -12.93
N ILE A 150 3.67 7.02 -11.99
CA ILE A 150 3.71 7.43 -10.56
C ILE A 150 5.09 7.20 -9.92
N ALA A 151 5.85 6.19 -10.38
CA ALA A 151 7.20 5.92 -9.87
C ALA A 151 8.24 7.02 -10.20
N LEU A 152 7.92 7.94 -11.12
CA LEU A 152 8.84 8.96 -11.63
C LEU A 152 8.45 10.39 -11.24
N ILE A 153 7.37 10.57 -10.47
CA ILE A 153 6.83 11.87 -10.07
C ILE A 153 6.80 11.98 -8.54
#